data_AF-A0A3B8MIK8-F1
#
_entry.id   AF-A0A3B8MIK8-F1
#
_cell.length_a   1.000
_cell.length_b   1.000
_cell.length_c   1.000
_cell.angle_alpha   90.00
_cell.angle_beta   90.00
_cell.angle_gamma   90.00
#
_symmetry.space_group_name_H-M   'P 1'
#
loop_
_entity.id
_entity.type
_entity.pdbx_description
1 polymer ?
#
loop_
_entity_poly.entity_id
_entity_poly.type
_entity_poly.pdbx_seq_one_letter_code
_entity_poly.pdbx_strand_id
1 'polypeptide(L)'
;TDVWKDGRAVSTVLEYESGARCIATWIDLPNLWDFKETLEIYGDDKRVILSYPTGFSRGQLSEVVVQEIDEKGRTNARKPAVEWESPFVAELRHFHDCIANGTTCRTPVKDALDDIALIINITESYLKGGPVEVAR
;
A
#
# COMPACT_ATOMS: atom_id res chain seq x y z
N THR A 1 -15.01 4.40 9.01
CA THR A 1 -15.05 3.60 7.77
C THR A 1 -16.38 3.75 7.09
N ASP A 2 -16.40 3.76 5.75
CA ASP A 2 -17.60 3.61 4.93
C ASP A 2 -17.47 2.34 4.08
N VAL A 3 -18.55 1.55 4.00
CA VAL A 3 -18.64 0.33 3.18
C VAL A 3 -19.92 0.43 2.36
N TRP A 4 -19.79 0.34 1.04
CA TRP A 4 -20.90 0.50 0.11
C TRP A 4 -20.81 -0.54 -1.03
N LYS A 5 -21.70 -0.40 -2.02
CA LYS A 5 -21.78 -1.31 -3.18
C LYS A 5 -21.95 -2.78 -2.75
N ASP A 6 -22.86 -3.02 -1.82
CA ASP A 6 -23.14 -4.35 -1.28
C ASP A 6 -21.87 -5.05 -0.74
N GLY A 7 -20.98 -4.31 -0.09
CA GLY A 7 -19.72 -4.82 0.48
C GLY A 7 -18.55 -4.94 -0.50
N ARG A 8 -18.73 -4.49 -1.75
CA ARG A 8 -17.66 -4.51 -2.79
C ARG A 8 -16.81 -3.25 -2.84
N ALA A 9 -17.02 -2.32 -1.91
CA ALA A 9 -16.22 -1.13 -1.83
C ALA A 9 -16.09 -0.66 -0.37
N VAL A 10 -14.91 -0.20 -0.01
CA VAL A 10 -14.59 0.34 1.32
C VAL A 10 -13.69 1.57 1.17
N SER A 11 -13.97 2.61 1.97
CA SER A 11 -13.07 3.73 2.23
C SER A 11 -12.91 3.85 3.73
N THR A 12 -11.68 3.94 4.19
CA THR A 12 -11.36 4.15 5.60
C THR A 12 -10.31 5.23 5.77
N VAL A 13 -10.38 5.92 6.91
CA VAL A 13 -9.36 6.88 7.33
C VAL A 13 -8.64 6.26 8.53
N LEU A 14 -7.33 6.13 8.43
CA LEU A 14 -6.46 5.70 9.52
C LEU A 14 -5.72 6.91 10.07
N GLU A 15 -5.67 7.02 11.39
CA GLU A 15 -4.89 8.02 12.11
C GLU A 15 -3.70 7.35 12.78
N TYR A 16 -2.51 7.90 12.59
CA TYR A 16 -1.27 7.40 13.17
C TYR A 16 -0.82 8.30 14.31
N GLU A 17 -0.11 7.73 15.30
CA GLU A 17 0.44 8.49 16.44
C GLU A 17 1.33 9.67 16.03
N SER A 18 1.95 9.60 14.84
CA SER A 18 2.74 10.69 14.26
C SER A 18 1.92 11.91 13.84
N GLY A 19 0.59 11.82 13.86
CA GLY A 19 -0.33 12.80 13.28
C GLY A 19 -0.57 12.61 11.78
N ALA A 20 0.10 11.64 11.13
CA ALA A 20 -0.18 11.30 9.75
C ALA A 20 -1.58 10.70 9.61
N ARG A 21 -2.20 10.92 8.45
CA ARG A 21 -3.49 10.32 8.09
C ARG A 21 -3.37 9.55 6.78
N CYS A 22 -3.96 8.37 6.73
CA CYS A 22 -4.09 7.57 5.52
C CYS A 22 -5.55 7.48 5.13
N ILE A 23 -5.85 7.69 3.85
CA ILE A 23 -7.16 7.37 3.27
C ILE A 23 -6.95 6.15 2.39
N ALA A 24 -7.47 5.01 2.81
CA ALA A 24 -7.41 3.78 2.04
C ALA A 24 -8.77 3.53 1.38
N THR A 25 -8.76 3.23 0.08
CA THR A 25 -9.97 2.91 -0.67
C THR A 25 -9.74 1.67 -1.52
N TRP A 26 -10.64 0.70 -1.40
CA TRP A 26 -10.65 -0.51 -2.20
C TRP A 26 -12.02 -0.67 -2.85
N ILE A 27 -12.05 -0.99 -4.15
CA ILE A 27 -13.28 -1.14 -4.92
C ILE A 27 -13.12 -2.33 -5.85
N ASP A 28 -13.96 -3.35 -5.67
CA ASP A 28 -14.11 -4.44 -6.63
C ASP A 28 -14.99 -4.00 -7.80
N LEU A 29 -14.45 -4.05 -9.02
CA LEU A 29 -15.15 -3.72 -10.28
C LEU A 29 -15.27 -5.00 -11.13
N PRO A 30 -16.30 -5.84 -10.92
CA PRO A 30 -16.32 -7.22 -11.45
C PRO A 30 -16.35 -7.34 -12.98
N ASN A 31 -16.72 -6.27 -13.67
CA ASN A 31 -16.81 -6.22 -15.13
C ASN A 31 -15.67 -5.45 -15.80
N LEU A 32 -14.72 -4.92 -15.01
CA LEU A 32 -13.56 -4.20 -15.52
C LEU A 32 -12.30 -5.03 -15.24
N TRP A 33 -11.61 -5.44 -16.29
CA TRP A 33 -10.36 -6.21 -16.19
C TRP A 33 -9.12 -5.32 -16.05
N ASP A 34 -9.32 -4.00 -16.03
CA ASP A 34 -8.26 -3.04 -15.72
C ASP A 34 -7.98 -3.05 -14.22
N PHE A 35 -6.74 -3.36 -13.85
CA PHE A 35 -6.28 -3.34 -12.47
C PHE A 35 -5.58 -2.03 -12.18
N LYS A 36 -5.93 -1.41 -11.06
CA LYS A 36 -5.29 -0.18 -10.60
C LYS A 36 -5.05 -0.22 -9.10
N GLU A 37 -3.79 -0.06 -8.72
CA GLU A 37 -3.35 0.07 -7.33
C GLU A 37 -2.29 1.16 -7.25
N THR A 38 -2.49 2.10 -6.32
CA THR A 38 -1.55 3.19 -6.05
C THR A 38 -1.34 3.36 -4.55
N LEU A 39 -0.09 3.67 -4.17
CA LEU A 39 0.27 4.18 -2.85
C LEU A 39 0.83 5.59 -3.03
N GLU A 40 0.20 6.56 -2.40
CA GLU A 40 0.57 7.97 -2.51
C GLU A 40 0.93 8.53 -1.15
N ILE A 41 2.13 9.09 -1.03
CA ILE A 41 2.67 9.65 0.20
C ILE A 41 2.88 11.13 -0.02
N TYR A 42 2.32 11.94 0.87
CA TYR A 42 2.32 13.40 0.79
C TYR A 42 3.04 14.00 1.99
N GLY A 43 4.03 14.84 1.71
CA GLY A 43 4.62 15.78 2.65
C GLY A 43 4.53 17.21 2.10
N ASP A 44 5.00 18.17 2.87
CA ASP A 44 4.83 19.60 2.58
C ASP A 44 5.50 20.04 1.27
N ASP A 45 6.68 19.49 0.96
CA ASP A 45 7.52 19.86 -0.18
C ASP A 45 7.78 18.69 -1.14
N LYS A 46 7.23 17.51 -0.84
CA LYS A 46 7.49 16.27 -1.56
C LYS A 46 6.27 15.37 -1.59
N ARG A 47 6.02 14.76 -2.74
CA ARG A 47 5.11 13.62 -2.85
C ARG A 47 5.72 12.49 -3.65
N VAL A 48 5.36 11.28 -3.25
CA VAL A 48 5.75 10.04 -3.93
C VAL A 48 4.49 9.28 -4.31
N ILE A 49 4.41 8.87 -5.56
CA ILE A 49 3.33 8.05 -6.09
C ILE A 49 3.95 6.75 -6.58
N LEU A 50 3.57 5.64 -5.97
CA LEU A 50 3.91 4.29 -6.40
C LEU A 50 2.68 3.69 -7.05
N SER A 51 2.81 3.20 -8.28
CA SER A 51 1.75 2.53 -9.04
C SER A 51 2.16 1.10 -9.34
N TYR A 52 1.28 0.15 -9.05
CA TYR A 52 1.53 -1.26 -9.31
C TYR A 52 0.83 -1.72 -10.59
N PRO A 53 1.52 -2.49 -11.45
CA PRO A 53 0.88 -3.12 -12.58
C PRO A 53 0.02 -4.30 -12.13
N THR A 54 -0.78 -4.82 -13.04
CA THR A 54 -1.51 -6.07 -12.79
C THR A 54 -0.57 -7.22 -12.46
N GLY A 55 -0.87 -7.97 -11.41
CA GLY A 55 -0.16 -9.21 -11.07
C GLY A 55 -0.40 -10.34 -12.08
N PHE A 56 -1.34 -10.19 -13.01
CA PHE A 56 -1.68 -11.19 -14.03
C PHE A 56 -0.78 -11.11 -15.28
N SER A 57 0.12 -10.14 -15.37
CA SER A 57 1.02 -9.95 -16.51
C SER A 57 2.49 -10.04 -16.07
N ARG A 58 3.32 -10.66 -16.91
CA ARG A 58 4.78 -10.73 -16.69
C ARG A 58 5.48 -9.55 -17.35
N GLY A 59 6.55 -9.07 -16.72
CA GLY A 59 7.43 -8.04 -17.30
C GLY A 59 6.86 -6.62 -17.25
N GLN A 60 5.73 -6.41 -16.57
CA GLN A 60 5.29 -5.06 -16.20
C GLN A 60 5.92 -4.68 -14.87
N LEU A 61 6.50 -3.49 -14.81
CA LEU A 61 7.18 -2.98 -13.62
C LEU A 61 6.27 -2.00 -12.88
N SER A 62 6.46 -1.90 -11.58
CA SER A 62 5.91 -0.80 -10.81
C SER A 62 6.52 0.53 -11.25
N GLU A 63 5.74 1.59 -11.23
CA GLU A 63 6.22 2.94 -11.52
C GLU A 63 6.29 3.75 -10.23
N VAL A 64 7.42 4.42 -9.99
CA VAL A 64 7.56 5.41 -8.93
C VAL A 64 7.67 6.78 -9.58
N VAL A 65 6.83 7.72 -9.14
CA VAL A 65 6.93 9.14 -9.48
C VAL A 65 7.25 9.90 -8.20
N VAL A 66 8.39 10.60 -8.19
CA VAL A 66 8.77 11.50 -7.11
C VAL A 66 8.62 12.92 -7.61
N GLN A 67 7.86 13.73 -6.89
CA GLN A 67 7.76 15.16 -7.12
C GLN A 67 8.22 15.89 -5.88
N GLU A 68 9.09 16.87 -6.06
CA GLU A 68 9.69 17.60 -4.95
C GLU A 68 10.01 19.04 -5.35
N ILE A 69 10.18 19.89 -4.34
CA ILE A 69 10.83 21.18 -4.50
C ILE A 69 12.33 20.96 -4.27
N ASP A 70 13.17 21.37 -5.23
CA ASP A 70 14.62 21.30 -5.07
C ASP A 70 15.14 22.38 -4.11
N GLU A 71 16.43 22.32 -3.76
CA GLU A 71 17.09 23.28 -2.86
C GLU A 71 17.02 24.74 -3.36
N LYS A 72 16.67 24.97 -4.63
CA LYS A 72 16.53 26.28 -5.26
C LYS A 72 15.07 26.74 -5.36
N GLY A 73 14.14 26.01 -4.74
CA GLY A 73 12.71 26.34 -4.74
C GLY A 73 12.00 25.97 -6.05
N ARG A 74 12.57 25.11 -6.89
CA ARG A 74 11.99 24.73 -8.18
C ARG A 74 11.29 23.38 -8.10
N THR A 75 10.11 23.28 -8.70
CA THR A 75 9.43 22.00 -8.86
C THR A 75 10.23 21.07 -9.77
N ASN A 76 10.50 19.88 -9.27
CA ASN A 76 11.10 18.77 -10.00
C ASN A 76 10.16 17.57 -9.98
N ALA A 77 10.11 16.82 -11.08
CA ALA A 77 9.46 15.52 -11.14
C ALA A 77 10.41 14.51 -11.79
N ARG A 78 10.61 13.35 -11.15
CA ARG A 78 11.43 12.26 -11.68
C ARG A 78 10.72 10.91 -11.55
N LYS A 79 11.11 10.01 -12.45
CA LYS A 79 10.73 8.60 -12.43
C LYS A 79 12.00 7.77 -12.29
N PRO A 80 12.45 7.43 -11.06
CA PRO A 80 13.65 6.61 -10.90
C PRO A 80 13.44 5.26 -11.57
N ALA A 81 14.51 4.72 -12.15
CA ALA A 81 14.48 3.35 -12.66
C ALA A 81 14.28 2.40 -11.48
N VAL A 82 13.21 1.62 -11.54
CA VAL A 82 13.05 0.45 -10.67
C VAL A 82 13.85 -0.71 -11.25
N GLU A 83 14.32 -1.61 -10.39
CA GLU A 83 14.95 -2.84 -10.85
C GLU A 83 13.99 -3.57 -11.81
N TRP A 84 14.56 -4.18 -12.86
CA TRP A 84 13.78 -4.88 -13.89
C TRP A 84 13.35 -6.27 -13.41
N GLU A 85 12.81 -6.34 -12.19
CA GLU A 85 12.30 -7.55 -11.56
C GLU A 85 10.90 -7.26 -11.00
N SER A 86 9.97 -8.19 -11.21
CA SER A 86 8.64 -8.11 -10.62
C SER A 86 8.74 -8.22 -9.09
N PRO A 87 7.96 -7.43 -8.32
CA PRO A 87 7.97 -7.51 -6.86
C PRO A 87 7.69 -8.93 -6.34
N PHE A 88 6.85 -9.70 -7.06
CA PHE A 88 6.56 -11.10 -6.72
C PHE A 88 7.81 -12.00 -6.81
N VAL A 89 8.64 -11.81 -7.84
CA VAL A 89 9.88 -12.59 -7.99
C VAL A 89 10.88 -12.19 -6.91
N ALA A 90 10.99 -10.90 -6.62
CA ALA A 90 11.85 -10.39 -5.55
C ALA A 90 11.45 -10.97 -4.17
N GLU A 91 10.16 -11.11 -3.88
CA GLU A 91 9.66 -11.76 -2.65
C GLU A 91 10.00 -13.24 -2.59
N LEU A 92 9.83 -13.99 -3.69
CA LEU A 92 10.17 -15.42 -3.72
C LEU A 92 11.67 -15.66 -3.54
N ARG A 93 12.52 -14.78 -4.09
CA ARG A 93 13.98 -14.82 -3.85
C ARG A 93 14.29 -14.57 -2.39
N HIS A 94 13.69 -13.53 -1.80
CA HIS A 94 13.85 -13.23 -0.38
C HIS A 94 13.41 -14.39 0.51
N PHE A 95 12.28 -15.02 0.19
CA PHE A 95 11.78 -16.20 0.89
C PHE A 95 12.75 -17.38 0.80
N HIS A 96 13.27 -17.68 -0.39
CA HIS A 96 14.31 -18.69 -0.58
C HIS A 96 15.53 -18.39 0.29
N ASP A 97 16.02 -17.15 0.29
CA ASP A 97 17.21 -16.77 1.05
C ASP A 97 17.00 -16.84 2.57
N CYS A 98 15.78 -16.56 3.06
CA CYS A 98 15.42 -16.80 4.46
C CYS A 98 15.56 -18.27 4.84
N ILE A 99 15.15 -19.19 3.96
CA ILE A 99 15.22 -20.65 4.20
C ILE A 99 16.65 -21.18 4.06
N ALA A 100 17.31 -20.82 2.96
CA ALA A 100 18.60 -21.39 2.60
C ALA A 100 19.75 -20.83 3.43
N ASN A 101 19.69 -19.53 3.76
CA ASN A 101 20.81 -18.79 4.36
C ASN A 101 20.48 -18.18 5.73
N GLY A 102 19.24 -18.31 6.22
CA GLY A 102 18.84 -17.72 7.50
C GLY A 102 18.74 -16.20 7.48
N THR A 103 18.59 -15.58 6.29
CA THR A 103 18.34 -14.14 6.17
C THR A 103 17.11 -13.74 6.98
N THR A 104 17.14 -12.58 7.64
CA THR A 104 15.99 -12.06 8.38
C THR A 104 14.78 -11.88 7.46
N CYS A 105 13.67 -12.52 7.81
CA CYS A 105 12.41 -12.33 7.10
C CYS A 105 11.92 -10.88 7.28
N ARG A 106 11.64 -10.19 6.17
CA ARG A 106 11.09 -8.82 6.17
C ARG A 106 9.59 -8.79 6.47
N THR A 107 8.90 -9.89 6.22
CA THR A 107 7.45 -10.06 6.37
C THR A 107 7.15 -11.37 7.11
N PRO A 108 7.61 -11.53 8.37
CA PRO A 108 7.36 -12.74 9.15
C PRO A 108 5.87 -12.94 9.41
N VAL A 109 5.44 -14.21 9.54
CA VAL A 109 4.03 -14.57 9.77
C VAL A 109 3.40 -13.89 10.98
N LYS A 110 4.21 -13.56 12.00
CA LYS A 110 3.72 -12.83 13.19
C LYS A 110 3.12 -11.46 12.82
N ASP A 111 3.65 -10.79 11.80
CA ASP A 111 3.19 -9.46 11.38
C ASP A 111 1.83 -9.57 10.68
N ALA A 112 1.47 -10.74 10.13
CA ALA A 112 0.13 -10.98 9.58
C ALA A 112 -0.98 -10.92 10.63
N LEU A 113 -0.65 -11.06 11.92
CA LEU A 113 -1.61 -10.86 13.00
C LEU A 113 -2.06 -9.39 13.06
N ASP A 114 -1.14 -8.46 12.83
CA ASP A 114 -1.41 -7.02 12.83
C ASP A 114 -2.29 -6.65 11.61
N ASP A 115 -2.05 -7.27 10.45
CA ASP A 115 -2.88 -7.10 9.25
C ASP A 115 -4.33 -7.54 9.49
N ILE A 116 -4.53 -8.70 10.10
CA ILE A 116 -5.87 -9.21 10.44
C ILE A 116 -6.53 -8.34 11.50
N ALA A 117 -5.79 -7.91 12.53
CA ALA A 117 -6.29 -7.01 13.54
C ALA A 117 -6.76 -5.68 12.93
N LEU A 118 -6.00 -5.12 11.98
CA LEU A 118 -6.38 -3.92 11.25
C LEU A 118 -7.70 -4.11 10.47
N ILE A 119 -7.86 -5.23 9.77
CA ILE A 119 -9.10 -5.55 9.03
C ILE A 119 -10.31 -5.65 9.98
N ILE A 120 -10.12 -6.30 11.14
CA ILE A 120 -11.15 -6.38 12.19
C ILE A 120 -11.52 -4.97 12.65
N ASN A 121 -10.55 -4.12 12.99
CA ASN A 121 -10.79 -2.75 13.44
C ASN A 121 -11.51 -1.89 12.40
N ILE A 122 -11.13 -2.00 11.11
CA ILE A 122 -11.82 -1.30 10.01
C ILE A 122 -13.29 -1.73 9.95
N THR A 123 -13.56 -3.02 10.10
CA THR A 123 -14.91 -3.59 10.10
C THR A 123 -15.71 -3.14 11.33
N GLU A 124 -15.09 -3.14 12.51
CA GLU A 124 -15.72 -2.63 13.73
C GLU A 124 -16.06 -1.14 13.64
N SER A 125 -15.17 -0.32 13.08
CA SER A 125 -15.42 1.11 12.85
C SER A 125 -16.64 1.32 11.97
N TYR A 126 -16.81 0.48 10.94
CA TYR A 126 -18.00 0.51 10.09
C TYR A 126 -19.27 0.13 10.87
N LEU A 127 -19.24 -1.00 11.59
CA LEU A 127 -20.40 -1.49 12.35
C LEU A 127 -20.83 -0.53 13.47
N LYS A 128 -19.88 0.15 14.11
CA LYS A 128 -20.14 1.14 15.17
C LYS A 128 -20.54 2.51 14.62
N GLY A 129 -20.30 2.78 13.33
CA GLY A 129 -20.53 4.10 12.72
C GLY A 129 -19.59 5.19 13.25
N GLY A 130 -18.39 4.84 13.70
CA GLY A 130 -17.48 5.77 14.37
C GLY A 130 -16.03 5.28 14.45
N PRO A 131 -15.10 6.11 14.94
CA PRO A 131 -13.70 5.71 15.11
C PRO A 131 -13.57 4.60 16.16
N VAL A 132 -12.56 3.74 15.98
CA VAL A 132 -12.15 2.74 16.97
C VAL A 132 -10.67 2.89 17.26
N GLU A 133 -10.30 2.66 18.52
CA GLU A 133 -8.89 2.56 18.91
C GLU A 133 -8.33 1.22 18.44
N VAL A 134 -7.19 1.26 17.76
CA VAL A 134 -6.49 0.05 17.32
C VAL A 134 -5.72 -0.50 18.52
N ALA A 135 -6.17 -1.62 19.07
CA ALA A 135 -5.45 -2.31 20.13
C ALA A 135 -4.09 -2.79 19.60
N ARG A 136 -3.02 -2.47 20.34
CA ARG A 136 -1.66 -2.99 20.14
C ARG A 136 -1.50 -4.37 20.79
#